data_AF-W9C8B4-F1
#
_entry.id   AF-W9C8B4-F1
#
_cell.length_a   1.000
_cell.length_b   1.000
_cell.length_c   1.000
_cell.angle_alpha   90.00
_cell.angle_beta   90.00
_cell.angle_gamma   90.00
#
_symmetry.space_group_name_H-M   'P 1'
#
loop_
_entity.id
_entity.type
_entity.pdbx_description
1 polymer ?
#
loop_
_entity_poly.entity_id
_entity_poly.type
_entity_poly.pdbx_seq_one_letter_code
_entity_poly.pdbx_strand_id
1 'polypeptide(L)'
;MDARFDHTPAEIQCTSCKKPGYPKVCAICKVAPALEGDADVPRYCNTLCQQADWNHHKKTCKKLRLRTQLYAATSLAQRIFYIYREITWAGMDVKEAKIDGEKMILEVVNDTHAHEWKPLSSQLFLNPKDRLEVLNFRACKEAVAWMVVCFHGLLNGTIKEIKKIVCEPKNPRRTITAGKYTTYNMDHELFGVILRSGERFAIDISGAQYGYYEPVVRWETYTSTRIEKILSQNVCPVPTKKMFDLNDYSAEHIASQMESINAKFGHPERTFQFARFFETVNVLFLEWQNGEDCSLEAIWKLPEDESLRKQKLLVDFVDWRLNVMLRGKFFTVNGQRLVAEVKGIWEHERNKYHK
;
A
#
# COMPACT_ATOMS: atom_id res chain seq x y z
N MET A 1 -0.76 -21.67 5.05
CA MET A 1 -0.92 -22.03 6.47
C MET A 1 0.37 -21.65 7.17
N ASP A 2 0.29 -20.87 8.25
CA ASP A 2 1.46 -20.44 9.01
C ASP A 2 1.88 -21.59 9.94
N ALA A 3 3.03 -22.20 9.64
CA ALA A 3 3.54 -23.39 10.33
C ALA A 3 3.70 -23.20 11.85
N ARG A 4 3.72 -21.95 12.34
CA ARG A 4 3.76 -21.63 13.78
C ARG A 4 2.47 -22.01 14.51
N PHE A 5 1.42 -22.43 13.81
CA PHE A 5 0.15 -22.84 14.41
C PHE A 5 -0.19 -24.34 14.26
N ASP A 6 0.64 -25.13 13.57
CA ASP A 6 0.39 -26.55 13.29
C ASP A 6 0.93 -27.50 14.39
N HIS A 7 0.73 -27.14 15.67
CA HIS A 7 1.08 -28.00 16.79
C HIS A 7 -0.14 -28.73 17.35
N THR A 8 0.04 -29.99 17.74
CA THR A 8 -1.03 -30.74 18.42
C THR A 8 -1.31 -30.09 19.80
N PRO A 9 -2.58 -30.01 20.26
CA PRO A 9 -2.91 -29.33 21.53
C PRO A 9 -2.18 -29.84 22.77
N ALA A 10 -1.68 -31.08 22.74
CA ALA A 10 -0.94 -31.68 23.85
C ALA A 10 0.49 -31.12 24.00
N GLU A 11 1.07 -30.52 22.96
CA GLU A 11 2.47 -30.06 22.94
C GLU A 11 2.61 -28.56 23.29
N ILE A 12 1.50 -27.82 23.31
CA ILE A 12 1.54 -26.37 23.47
C ILE A 12 1.40 -25.99 24.96
N GLN A 13 2.47 -25.45 25.53
CA GLN A 13 2.50 -25.00 26.93
C GLN A 13 2.33 -23.49 27.06
N CYS A 14 1.71 -23.05 28.16
CA CYS A 14 1.68 -21.63 28.53
C CYS A 14 3.12 -21.12 28.77
N THR A 15 3.51 -20.04 28.09
CA THR A 15 4.86 -19.45 28.21
C THR A 15 5.21 -19.07 29.65
N SER A 16 4.22 -18.59 30.42
CA SER A 16 4.39 -18.17 31.81
C SER A 16 4.35 -19.33 32.81
N CYS A 17 3.23 -20.05 32.90
CA CYS A 17 3.01 -21.05 33.97
C CYS A 17 3.35 -22.49 33.56
N LYS A 18 3.79 -22.72 32.32
CA LYS A 18 4.19 -24.03 31.75
C LYS A 18 3.11 -25.12 31.73
N LYS A 19 1.88 -24.80 32.15
CA LYS A 19 0.76 -25.75 32.08
C LYS A 19 0.44 -26.09 30.62
N PRO A 20 0.25 -27.38 30.27
CA PRO A 20 -0.23 -27.79 28.96
C PRO A 20 -1.68 -27.35 28.75
N GLY A 21 -2.12 -27.21 27.49
CA GLY A 21 -3.52 -26.94 27.15
C GLY A 21 -3.68 -26.12 25.87
N TYR A 22 -4.68 -25.23 25.86
CA TYR A 22 -4.98 -24.34 24.72
C TYR A 22 -4.58 -22.89 25.00
N PRO A 23 -3.29 -22.56 25.17
CA PRO A 23 -2.88 -21.20 25.46
C PRO A 23 -3.15 -20.32 24.24
N LYS A 24 -3.75 -19.15 24.49
CA LYS A 24 -4.08 -18.13 23.49
C LYS A 24 -2.85 -17.31 23.16
N VAL A 25 -2.71 -16.96 21.89
CA VAL A 25 -1.67 -16.05 21.40
C VAL A 25 -2.06 -14.62 21.76
N CYS A 26 -1.07 -13.76 22.07
CA CYS A 26 -1.31 -12.32 22.19
C CYS A 26 -2.04 -11.79 20.94
N ALA A 27 -3.16 -11.08 21.12
CA ALA A 27 -3.97 -10.59 20.00
C ALA A 27 -3.17 -9.75 18.99
N ILE A 28 -2.25 -8.91 19.47
CA ILE A 28 -1.38 -8.09 18.62
C ILE A 28 -0.37 -8.94 17.84
N CYS A 29 0.21 -9.95 18.50
CA CYS A 29 1.23 -10.79 17.87
C CYS A 29 0.63 -11.82 16.90
N LYS A 30 -0.64 -12.22 17.12
CA LYS A 30 -1.37 -13.17 16.29
C LYS A 30 -1.50 -12.70 14.84
N VAL A 31 -1.72 -11.39 14.65
CA VAL A 31 -1.94 -10.77 13.32
C VAL A 31 -0.64 -10.34 12.63
N ALA A 32 0.52 -10.56 13.26
CA ALA A 32 1.79 -10.13 12.70
C ALA A 32 2.28 -11.11 11.63
N PRO A 33 2.68 -10.62 10.44
CA PRO A 33 3.22 -11.47 9.39
C PRO A 33 4.38 -12.34 9.90
N ALA A 34 4.24 -13.65 9.66
CA ALA A 34 5.28 -14.64 9.91
C ALA A 34 6.42 -14.43 8.94
N LEU A 35 7.65 -14.34 9.44
CA LEU A 35 8.84 -14.33 8.61
C LEU A 35 9.70 -15.54 8.94
N GLU A 36 10.42 -16.04 7.93
CA GLU A 36 11.39 -17.11 8.12
C GLU A 36 12.43 -16.70 9.19
N GLY A 37 12.69 -17.62 10.12
CA GLY A 37 13.58 -17.41 11.25
C GLY A 37 12.99 -16.60 12.42
N ASP A 38 11.70 -16.25 12.39
CA ASP A 38 11.04 -15.73 13.59
C ASP A 38 10.95 -16.80 14.68
N ALA A 39 11.18 -16.39 15.92
CA ALA A 39 10.89 -17.22 17.08
C ALA A 39 9.37 -17.43 17.25
N ASP A 40 9.01 -18.51 17.94
CA ASP A 40 7.62 -18.79 18.29
C ASP A 40 6.99 -17.65 19.10
N VAL A 41 5.74 -17.37 18.77
CA VAL A 41 4.99 -16.32 19.46
C VAL A 41 4.55 -16.85 20.84
N PRO A 42 4.80 -16.11 21.93
CA PRO A 42 4.34 -16.50 23.25
C PRO A 42 2.83 -16.75 23.33
N ARG A 43 2.46 -17.78 24.10
CA ARG A 43 1.07 -18.21 24.29
C ARG A 43 0.75 -18.29 25.78
N TYR A 44 -0.43 -17.84 26.17
CA TYR A 44 -0.83 -17.75 27.57
C TYR A 44 -2.20 -18.39 27.78
N CYS A 45 -2.37 -19.12 28.88
CA CYS A 45 -3.67 -19.69 29.21
C CYS A 45 -4.73 -18.61 29.50
N ASN A 46 -4.31 -17.44 29.99
CA ASN A 46 -5.16 -16.29 30.29
C ASN A 46 -4.35 -14.98 30.36
N THR A 47 -5.06 -13.87 30.57
CA THR A 47 -4.48 -12.51 30.68
C THR A 47 -3.55 -12.36 31.88
N LEU A 48 -3.78 -13.07 33.00
CA LEU A 48 -2.90 -13.03 34.16
C LEU A 48 -1.51 -13.60 33.83
N CYS A 49 -1.44 -14.73 33.14
CA CYS A 49 -0.17 -15.31 32.68
C CYS A 49 0.54 -14.41 31.65
N GLN A 50 -0.22 -13.73 30.79
CA GLN A 50 0.35 -12.76 29.85
C GLN A 50 0.95 -11.55 30.60
N GLN A 51 0.25 -11.02 31.60
CA GLN A 51 0.72 -9.91 32.42
C GLN A 51 1.96 -10.29 33.22
N ALA A 52 1.99 -11.50 33.79
CA ALA A 52 3.14 -12.02 34.52
C ALA A 52 4.41 -12.12 33.65
N ASP A 53 4.26 -12.45 32.36
CA ASP A 53 5.37 -12.53 31.41
C ASP A 53 5.61 -11.22 30.62
N TRP A 54 4.88 -10.15 30.93
CA TRP A 54 4.86 -8.93 30.11
C TRP A 54 6.25 -8.31 29.95
N ASN A 55 7.09 -8.36 30.99
CA ASN A 55 8.44 -7.78 30.92
C ASN A 55 9.32 -8.44 29.84
N HIS A 56 9.17 -9.75 29.61
CA HIS A 56 9.87 -10.46 28.53
C HIS A 56 9.15 -10.29 27.19
N HIS A 57 7.82 -10.37 27.20
CA HIS A 57 7.00 -10.32 25.99
C HIS A 57 6.96 -8.93 25.32
N LYS A 58 6.98 -7.85 26.10
CA LYS A 58 6.76 -6.46 25.64
C LYS A 58 7.65 -6.07 24.47
N LYS A 59 8.93 -6.46 24.49
CA LYS A 59 9.88 -6.15 23.40
C LYS A 59 9.48 -6.84 22.10
N THR A 60 9.18 -8.14 22.15
CA THR A 60 8.72 -8.93 21.00
C THR A 60 7.37 -8.44 20.49
N CYS A 61 6.43 -8.15 21.39
CA CYS A 61 5.13 -7.60 21.05
C CYS A 61 5.24 -6.25 20.31
N LYS A 62 6.10 -5.34 20.80
CA LYS A 62 6.37 -4.06 20.13
C LYS A 62 6.99 -4.27 18.74
N LYS A 63 7.96 -5.17 18.61
CA LYS A 63 8.58 -5.54 17.32
C LYS A 63 7.51 -5.99 16.32
N LEU A 64 6.69 -6.97 16.70
CA LEU A 64 5.64 -7.52 15.85
C LEU A 64 4.57 -6.50 15.49
N ARG A 65 4.17 -5.63 16.43
CA ARG A 65 3.24 -4.51 16.14
C ARG A 65 3.76 -3.57 15.06
N LEU A 66 5.04 -3.17 15.16
CA LEU A 66 5.66 -2.28 14.17
C LEU A 66 5.68 -2.94 12.78
N ARG A 67 5.93 -4.25 12.73
CA ARG A 67 5.88 -5.02 11.50
C ARG A 67 4.46 -5.10 10.93
N THR A 68 3.45 -5.42 11.73
CA THR A 68 2.04 -5.42 11.28
C THR A 68 1.66 -4.07 10.67
N GLN A 69 2.01 -2.97 11.34
CA GLN A 69 1.75 -1.64 10.83
C GLN A 69 2.47 -1.37 9.51
N LEU A 70 3.73 -1.78 9.36
CA LEU A 70 4.47 -1.66 8.10
C LEU A 70 3.72 -2.35 6.94
N TYR A 71 3.32 -3.61 7.13
CA TYR A 71 2.66 -4.38 6.08
C TYR A 71 1.28 -3.79 5.74
N ALA A 72 0.50 -3.42 6.74
CA ALA A 72 -0.84 -2.90 6.55
C ALA A 72 -0.81 -1.51 5.85
N ALA A 73 0.02 -0.59 6.33
CA ALA A 73 0.21 0.72 5.72
C ALA A 73 0.76 0.63 4.30
N THR A 74 1.71 -0.28 4.03
CA THR A 74 2.27 -0.42 2.69
C THR A 74 1.31 -1.07 1.70
N SER A 75 0.53 -2.05 2.15
CA SER A 75 -0.56 -2.65 1.35
C SER A 75 -1.59 -1.59 0.97
N LEU A 76 -2.00 -0.74 1.92
CA LEU A 76 -2.89 0.39 1.66
C LEU A 76 -2.27 1.37 0.65
N ALA A 77 -1.02 1.78 0.87
CA ALA A 77 -0.29 2.68 -0.01
C ALA A 77 -0.15 2.14 -1.44
N GLN A 78 0.11 0.84 -1.62
CA GLN A 78 0.19 0.21 -2.93
C GLN A 78 -1.14 0.28 -3.68
N ARG A 79 -2.27 0.03 -2.99
CA ARG A 79 -3.60 0.11 -3.60
C ARG A 79 -3.94 1.54 -4.04
N ILE A 80 -3.61 2.53 -3.23
CA ILE A 80 -3.75 3.95 -3.60
C ILE A 80 -2.86 4.29 -4.80
N PHE A 81 -1.63 3.77 -4.83
CA PHE A 81 -0.74 3.95 -5.96
C PHE A 81 -1.31 3.31 -7.24
N TYR A 82 -1.98 2.17 -7.17
CA TYR A 82 -2.63 1.56 -8.33
C TYR A 82 -3.83 2.37 -8.83
N ILE A 83 -4.63 2.96 -7.93
CA ILE A 83 -5.70 3.90 -8.32
C ILE A 83 -5.09 5.10 -9.06
N TYR A 84 -4.00 5.66 -8.52
CA TYR A 84 -3.24 6.72 -9.17
C TYR A 84 -2.80 6.31 -10.57
N ARG A 85 -2.14 5.16 -10.70
CA ARG A 85 -1.65 4.66 -12.00
C ARG A 85 -2.75 4.49 -13.02
N GLU A 86 -3.94 4.09 -12.60
CA GLU A 86 -5.07 3.89 -13.49
C GLU A 86 -5.66 5.22 -13.96
N ILE A 87 -5.79 6.19 -13.05
CA ILE A 87 -6.27 7.54 -13.37
C ILE A 87 -5.28 8.29 -14.27
N THR A 88 -3.98 8.12 -14.03
CA THR A 88 -2.91 8.81 -14.73
C THR A 88 -2.27 7.92 -15.80
N TRP A 89 -2.93 6.84 -16.25
CA TRP A 89 -2.39 5.98 -17.29
C TRP A 89 -2.23 6.80 -18.57
N ALA A 90 -0.99 7.17 -18.83
CA ALA A 90 -0.60 8.09 -19.88
C ALA A 90 0.75 7.61 -20.40
N GLY A 91 0.80 7.28 -21.69
CA GLY A 91 2.06 6.92 -22.33
C GLY A 91 1.94 5.83 -23.37
N MET A 92 0.93 4.95 -23.28
CA MET A 92 0.74 3.87 -24.26
C MET A 92 -0.74 3.57 -24.49
N ASP A 93 -1.16 3.65 -25.76
CA ASP A 93 -2.42 3.03 -26.21
C ASP A 93 -2.16 1.56 -26.54
N VAL A 94 -2.43 0.68 -25.57
CA VAL A 94 -2.23 -0.76 -25.70
C VAL A 94 -3.41 -1.36 -26.44
N LYS A 95 -3.19 -1.89 -27.63
CA LYS A 95 -4.22 -2.57 -28.44
C LYS A 95 -4.31 -4.05 -28.11
N GLU A 96 -3.18 -4.68 -27.81
CA GLU A 96 -3.13 -6.11 -27.50
C GLU A 96 -2.04 -6.40 -26.47
N ALA A 97 -2.31 -7.36 -25.59
CA ALA A 97 -1.33 -7.91 -24.66
C ALA A 97 -1.24 -9.42 -24.87
N LYS A 98 -0.04 -9.91 -25.19
CA LYS A 98 0.25 -11.34 -25.40
C LYS A 98 1.22 -11.84 -24.34
N ILE A 99 0.96 -13.04 -23.83
CA ILE A 99 1.85 -13.72 -22.91
C ILE A 99 2.55 -14.85 -23.66
N ASP A 100 3.87 -14.83 -23.64
CA ASP A 100 4.75 -15.88 -24.16
C ASP A 100 5.70 -16.31 -23.04
N GLY A 101 5.31 -17.36 -22.30
CA GLY A 101 5.99 -17.79 -21.09
C GLY A 101 6.07 -16.67 -20.04
N GLU A 102 7.30 -16.26 -19.70
CA GLU A 102 7.60 -15.17 -18.75
C GLU A 102 7.65 -13.79 -19.41
N LYS A 103 7.32 -13.68 -20.70
CA LYS A 103 7.31 -12.41 -21.44
C LYS A 103 5.89 -11.92 -21.65
N MET A 104 5.66 -10.65 -21.34
CA MET A 104 4.47 -9.87 -21.69
C MET A 104 4.82 -8.97 -22.87
N ILE A 105 4.16 -9.18 -24.01
CA ILE A 105 4.39 -8.42 -25.24
C ILE A 105 3.17 -7.53 -25.47
N LEU A 106 3.39 -6.21 -25.49
CA LEU A 106 2.35 -5.21 -25.70
C LEU A 106 2.44 -4.66 -27.12
N GLU A 107 1.35 -4.78 -27.89
CA GLU A 107 1.17 -4.05 -29.14
C GLU A 107 0.66 -2.65 -28.80
N VAL A 108 1.52 -1.65 -28.98
CA VAL A 108 1.20 -0.23 -28.73
C VAL A 108 0.91 0.45 -30.06
N VAL A 109 -0.25 1.11 -30.16
CA VAL A 109 -0.69 1.78 -31.40
C VAL A 109 0.00 3.13 -31.55
N ASN A 110 0.03 3.93 -30.49
CA ASN A 110 0.66 5.25 -30.45
C ASN A 110 1.19 5.51 -29.03
N ASP A 111 2.27 6.31 -28.95
CA ASP A 111 2.64 6.98 -27.70
C ASP A 111 1.59 8.07 -27.43
N THR A 112 0.74 7.89 -26.42
CA THR A 112 -0.37 8.81 -26.16
C THR A 112 0.14 10.09 -25.50
N HIS A 113 -0.31 11.24 -25.99
CA HIS A 113 -0.08 12.52 -25.33
C HIS A 113 -1.02 12.70 -24.14
N ALA A 114 -0.66 13.61 -23.22
CA ALA A 114 -1.37 13.76 -21.96
C ALA A 114 -2.84 14.23 -22.08
N HIS A 115 -3.28 14.73 -23.24
CA HIS A 115 -4.67 15.12 -23.48
C HIS A 115 -5.57 13.96 -23.96
N GLU A 116 -4.97 12.80 -24.24
CA GLU A 116 -5.59 11.57 -24.73
C GLU A 116 -5.60 10.46 -23.68
N TRP A 117 -5.57 10.79 -22.38
CA TRP A 117 -5.61 9.77 -21.32
C TRP A 117 -6.83 8.86 -21.50
N LYS A 118 -6.54 7.57 -21.62
CA LYS A 118 -7.52 6.49 -21.68
C LYS A 118 -7.15 5.50 -20.58
N PRO A 119 -8.10 5.06 -19.76
CA PRO A 119 -7.81 4.01 -18.79
C PRO A 119 -7.36 2.73 -19.51
N LEU A 120 -6.42 2.01 -18.88
CA LEU A 120 -5.97 0.72 -19.36
C LEU A 120 -7.14 -0.28 -19.36
N SER A 121 -7.55 -0.72 -20.55
CA SER A 121 -8.68 -1.63 -20.73
C SER A 121 -8.44 -2.96 -20.02
N SER A 122 -9.36 -3.32 -19.11
CA SER A 122 -9.31 -4.62 -18.43
C SER A 122 -9.60 -5.80 -19.36
N GLN A 123 -10.24 -5.57 -20.51
CA GLN A 123 -10.58 -6.63 -21.47
C GLN A 123 -9.34 -7.21 -22.18
N LEU A 124 -8.21 -6.52 -22.13
CA LEU A 124 -6.93 -6.98 -22.68
C LEU A 124 -6.29 -8.09 -21.83
N PHE A 125 -6.77 -8.31 -20.62
CA PHE A 125 -6.13 -9.19 -19.64
C PHE A 125 -7.12 -10.21 -19.10
N LEU A 126 -6.81 -11.50 -19.28
CA LEU A 126 -7.58 -12.58 -18.66
C LEU A 126 -7.33 -12.66 -17.14
N ASN A 127 -6.09 -12.42 -16.72
CA ASN A 127 -5.70 -12.42 -15.32
C ASN A 127 -5.53 -10.98 -14.80
N PRO A 128 -6.20 -10.59 -13.72
CA PRO A 128 -6.05 -9.26 -13.13
C PRO A 128 -4.61 -8.92 -12.75
N LYS A 129 -3.78 -9.93 -12.44
CA LYS A 129 -2.37 -9.73 -12.12
C LYS A 129 -1.57 -9.20 -13.31
N ASP A 130 -1.79 -9.76 -14.51
CA ASP A 130 -1.12 -9.31 -15.74
C ASP A 130 -1.43 -7.83 -16.05
N ARG A 131 -2.68 -7.40 -15.81
CA ARG A 131 -3.05 -5.99 -15.89
C ARG A 131 -2.22 -5.12 -14.94
N LEU A 132 -1.98 -5.56 -13.71
CA LEU A 132 -1.18 -4.82 -12.74
C LEU A 132 0.29 -4.73 -13.15
N GLU A 133 0.85 -5.76 -13.80
CA GLU A 133 2.21 -5.72 -14.34
C GLU A 133 2.34 -4.61 -15.37
N VAL A 134 1.38 -4.54 -16.31
CA VAL A 134 1.33 -3.49 -17.34
C VAL A 134 1.08 -2.12 -16.73
N LEU A 135 0.13 -2.00 -15.79
CA LEU A 135 -0.19 -0.74 -15.10
C LEU A 135 1.01 -0.14 -14.37
N ASN A 136 1.92 -0.98 -13.89
CA ASN A 136 3.14 -0.58 -13.20
C ASN A 136 4.37 -0.53 -14.10
N PHE A 137 4.25 -0.83 -15.39
CA PHE A 137 5.39 -0.81 -16.30
C PHE A 137 6.07 0.57 -16.28
N ARG A 138 7.35 0.59 -15.87
CA ARG A 138 8.20 1.79 -15.71
C ARG A 138 7.72 2.78 -14.64
N ALA A 139 6.91 2.33 -13.69
CA ALA A 139 6.34 3.19 -12.66
C ALA A 139 7.23 3.34 -11.40
N CYS A 140 8.39 2.68 -11.34
CA CYS A 140 9.24 2.65 -10.14
C CYS A 140 9.74 4.03 -9.68
N LYS A 141 10.15 4.90 -10.62
CA LYS A 141 10.61 6.26 -10.30
C LYS A 141 9.47 7.10 -9.74
N GLU A 142 8.27 6.97 -10.29
CA GLU A 142 7.07 7.65 -9.81
C GLU A 142 6.64 7.11 -8.44
N ALA A 143 6.69 5.79 -8.25
CA ALA A 143 6.39 5.16 -6.97
C ALA A 143 7.26 5.76 -5.85
N VAL A 144 8.58 5.87 -6.07
CA VAL A 144 9.48 6.44 -5.07
C VAL A 144 9.32 7.95 -4.92
N ALA A 145 9.24 8.69 -6.03
CA ALA A 145 9.15 10.15 -5.98
C ALA A 145 7.89 10.63 -5.25
N TRP A 146 6.76 9.96 -5.48
CA TRP A 146 5.48 10.43 -4.99
C TRP A 146 5.06 9.82 -3.65
N MET A 147 5.40 8.56 -3.40
CA MET A 147 4.91 7.85 -2.20
C MET A 147 5.77 8.10 -0.97
N VAL A 148 6.90 8.80 -1.10
CA VAL A 148 7.76 9.14 0.05
C VAL A 148 6.97 9.92 1.11
N VAL A 149 6.17 10.90 0.71
CA VAL A 149 5.37 11.72 1.64
C VAL A 149 4.29 10.87 2.30
N CYS A 150 3.64 9.98 1.53
CA CYS A 150 2.66 9.03 2.04
C CYS A 150 3.28 8.10 3.10
N PHE A 151 4.46 7.54 2.86
CA PHE A 151 5.12 6.66 3.81
C PHE A 151 5.58 7.38 5.07
N HIS A 152 6.05 8.62 4.98
CA HIS A 152 6.36 9.41 6.17
C HIS A 152 5.13 9.65 7.06
N GLY A 153 3.95 9.86 6.47
CA GLY A 153 2.68 9.97 7.19
C GLY A 153 2.22 8.64 7.79
N LEU A 154 1.98 7.64 6.93
CA LEU A 154 1.39 6.35 7.31
C LEU A 154 2.27 5.52 8.26
N LEU A 155 3.60 5.67 8.16
CA LEU A 155 4.58 4.95 8.99
C LEU A 155 5.18 5.83 10.09
N ASN A 156 4.56 6.98 10.40
CA ASN A 156 5.01 7.83 11.48
C ASN A 156 5.03 7.04 12.81
N GLY A 157 6.13 7.15 13.55
CA GLY A 157 6.36 6.35 14.76
C GLY A 157 6.69 4.87 14.52
N THR A 158 6.58 4.35 13.29
CA THR A 158 6.90 2.96 12.94
C THR A 158 8.36 2.81 12.48
N ILE A 159 8.76 3.67 11.54
CA ILE A 159 10.09 3.65 10.93
C ILE A 159 11.07 4.53 11.73
N LYS A 160 12.32 4.09 11.75
CA LYS A 160 13.49 4.86 12.20
C LYS A 160 14.12 5.62 11.02
N GLU A 161 14.20 4.97 9.87
CA GLU A 161 14.87 5.48 8.67
C GLU A 161 14.18 4.96 7.41
N ILE A 162 14.15 5.79 6.37
CA ILE A 162 13.71 5.44 5.01
C ILE A 162 14.73 5.98 4.01
N LYS A 163 15.12 5.13 3.07
CA LYS A 163 16.08 5.42 2.00
C LYS A 163 15.45 5.13 0.65
N LYS A 164 15.71 5.98 -0.33
CA LYS A 164 15.59 5.66 -1.75
C LYS A 164 16.75 4.75 -2.13
N ILE A 165 16.44 3.61 -2.73
CA ILE A 165 17.42 2.66 -3.27
C ILE A 165 17.22 2.63 -4.78
N VAL A 166 18.32 2.79 -5.52
CA VAL A 166 18.36 2.56 -6.97
C VAL A 166 19.23 1.33 -7.20
N CYS A 167 18.74 0.35 -7.95
CA CYS A 167 19.43 -0.92 -8.17
C CYS A 167 19.23 -1.48 -9.58
N GLU A 168 20.13 -2.36 -9.99
CA GLU A 168 19.94 -3.26 -11.13
C GLU A 168 19.15 -4.48 -10.64
N PRO A 169 17.96 -4.75 -11.20
CA PRO A 169 17.16 -5.91 -10.82
C PRO A 169 17.73 -7.21 -11.39
N LYS A 170 17.46 -8.33 -10.73
CA LYS A 170 17.70 -9.69 -11.25
C LYS A 170 16.49 -10.59 -11.04
N ASN A 171 16.49 -11.73 -11.73
CA ASN A 171 15.47 -12.76 -11.63
C ASN A 171 14.03 -12.22 -11.77
N PRO A 172 13.70 -11.40 -12.80
CA PRO A 172 12.31 -10.99 -12.98
C PRO A 172 11.42 -12.23 -13.19
N ARG A 173 10.26 -12.30 -12.53
CA ARG A 173 9.24 -13.33 -12.83
C ARG A 173 8.45 -13.00 -14.10
N ARG A 174 8.49 -11.73 -14.50
CA ARG A 174 7.92 -11.22 -15.73
C ARG A 174 8.86 -10.20 -16.36
N THR A 175 9.03 -10.29 -17.68
CA THR A 175 9.57 -9.19 -18.49
C THR A 175 8.48 -8.61 -19.38
N ILE A 176 8.38 -7.28 -19.44
CA ILE A 176 7.42 -6.58 -20.30
C ILE A 176 8.19 -5.92 -21.45
N THR A 177 7.70 -6.09 -22.67
CA THR A 177 8.18 -5.40 -23.87
C THR A 177 7.01 -4.66 -24.53
N ALA A 178 7.19 -3.37 -24.80
CA ALA A 178 6.20 -2.49 -25.41
C ALA A 178 6.89 -1.65 -26.49
N GLY A 179 6.75 -2.06 -27.75
CA GLY A 179 7.52 -1.49 -28.86
C GLY A 179 9.04 -1.60 -28.61
N LYS A 180 9.73 -0.45 -28.57
CA LYS A 180 11.17 -0.37 -28.27
C LYS A 180 11.52 -0.42 -26.78
N TYR A 181 10.52 -0.34 -25.90
CA TYR A 181 10.73 -0.30 -24.46
C TYR A 181 10.69 -1.71 -23.89
N THR A 182 11.59 -2.01 -22.97
CA THR A 182 11.60 -3.28 -22.24
C THR A 182 11.99 -3.04 -20.80
N THR A 183 11.45 -3.86 -19.89
CA THR A 183 11.90 -3.92 -18.48
C THR A 183 13.33 -4.45 -18.31
N TYR A 184 13.88 -5.09 -19.33
CA TYR A 184 15.23 -5.63 -19.31
C TYR A 184 16.28 -4.51 -19.23
N ASN A 185 17.30 -4.69 -18.37
CA ASN A 185 18.39 -3.74 -18.14
C ASN A 185 17.98 -2.32 -17.69
N MET A 186 16.79 -2.17 -17.12
CA MET A 186 16.37 -0.90 -16.51
C MET A 186 16.78 -0.84 -15.03
N ASP A 187 17.20 0.34 -14.58
CA ASP A 187 17.34 0.63 -13.16
C ASP A 187 15.97 0.58 -12.48
N HIS A 188 15.93 0.00 -11.28
CA HIS A 188 14.75 -0.05 -10.44
C HIS A 188 14.91 0.85 -9.22
N GLU A 189 13.83 1.54 -8.85
CA GLU A 189 13.79 2.37 -7.65
C GLU A 189 12.78 1.80 -6.65
N LEU A 190 13.18 1.71 -5.39
CA LEU A 190 12.33 1.28 -4.28
C LEU A 190 12.75 1.98 -2.98
N PHE A 191 12.03 1.71 -1.89
CA PHE A 191 12.45 2.17 -0.56
C PHE A 191 13.10 1.06 0.27
N GLY A 192 14.23 1.36 0.89
CA GLY A 192 14.77 0.58 2.00
C GLY A 192 14.37 1.23 3.32
N VAL A 193 13.75 0.47 4.24
CA VAL A 193 13.29 0.99 5.53
C VAL A 193 13.92 0.24 6.70
N ILE A 194 14.22 0.98 7.77
CA ILE A 194 14.62 0.42 9.07
C ILE A 194 13.51 0.74 10.07
N LEU A 195 12.90 -0.28 10.64
CA LEU A 195 11.91 -0.12 11.70
C LEU A 195 12.56 0.35 13.00
N ARG A 196 11.78 0.94 13.91
CA ARG A 196 12.27 1.24 15.27
C ARG A 196 12.65 0.01 16.09
N SER A 197 12.22 -1.18 15.66
CA SER A 197 12.70 -2.46 16.19
C SER A 197 14.11 -2.83 15.73
N GLY A 198 14.65 -2.16 14.71
CA GLY A 198 15.93 -2.47 14.05
C GLY A 198 15.79 -3.37 12.82
N GLU A 199 14.60 -3.93 12.55
CA GLU A 199 14.36 -4.76 11.38
C GLU A 199 14.43 -3.96 10.07
N ARG A 200 14.88 -4.62 9.00
CA ARG A 200 15.10 -4.01 7.69
C ARG A 200 14.19 -4.63 6.65
N PHE A 201 13.54 -3.78 5.85
CA PHE A 201 12.64 -4.20 4.79
C PHE A 201 12.87 -3.41 3.51
N ALA A 202 12.59 -4.04 2.39
CA ALA A 202 12.33 -3.38 1.12
C ALA A 202 10.84 -3.10 1.00
N ILE A 203 10.47 -1.87 0.64
CA ILE A 203 9.13 -1.49 0.21
C ILE A 203 9.18 -1.25 -1.30
N ASP A 204 8.47 -2.09 -2.06
CA ASP A 204 8.43 -2.06 -3.52
C ASP A 204 6.98 -2.18 -4.01
N ILE A 205 6.26 -1.06 -3.96
CA ILE A 205 4.86 -0.99 -4.39
C ILE A 205 4.70 -1.10 -5.92
N SER A 206 5.79 -0.90 -6.67
CA SER A 206 5.84 -1.02 -8.14
C SER A 206 6.38 -2.36 -8.62
N GLY A 207 6.68 -3.29 -7.72
CA GLY A 207 7.34 -4.57 -8.04
C GLY A 207 6.58 -5.44 -9.04
N ALA A 208 5.28 -5.18 -9.22
CA ALA A 208 4.44 -5.87 -10.20
C ALA A 208 5.01 -5.73 -11.62
N GLN A 209 5.77 -4.67 -11.93
CA GLN A 209 6.43 -4.54 -13.25
C GLN A 209 7.42 -5.68 -13.57
N TYR A 210 7.86 -6.43 -12.55
CA TYR A 210 8.71 -7.62 -12.66
C TYR A 210 8.03 -8.91 -12.19
N GLY A 211 6.70 -8.90 -12.00
CA GLY A 211 5.92 -10.03 -11.50
C GLY A 211 6.02 -10.27 -9.98
N TYR A 212 6.44 -9.27 -9.20
CA TYR A 212 6.50 -9.32 -7.74
C TYR A 212 5.39 -8.48 -7.11
N TYR A 213 4.41 -9.12 -6.50
CA TYR A 213 3.20 -8.42 -6.04
C TYR A 213 3.25 -8.01 -4.57
N GLU A 214 4.13 -8.62 -3.78
CA GLU A 214 4.25 -8.34 -2.36
C GLU A 214 4.98 -7.01 -2.15
N PRO A 215 4.32 -5.99 -1.56
CA PRO A 215 4.91 -4.66 -1.47
C PRO A 215 5.97 -4.54 -0.37
N VAL A 216 6.05 -5.52 0.54
CA VAL A 216 7.01 -5.55 1.66
C VAL A 216 7.72 -6.89 1.70
N VAL A 217 9.05 -6.86 1.69
CA VAL A 217 9.90 -8.05 1.79
C VAL A 217 11.06 -7.74 2.74
N ARG A 218 11.52 -8.74 3.50
CA ARG A 218 12.75 -8.59 4.31
C ARG A 218 13.91 -8.14 3.42
N TRP A 219 14.73 -7.23 3.94
CA TRP A 219 15.83 -6.67 3.16
C TRP A 219 16.82 -7.75 2.70
N GLU A 220 17.15 -8.71 3.56
CA GLU A 220 18.07 -9.81 3.23
C GLU A 220 17.49 -10.68 2.09
N THR A 221 16.21 -11.02 2.17
CA THR A 221 15.51 -11.80 1.12
C THR A 221 15.41 -11.00 -0.18
N TYR A 222 15.05 -9.72 -0.14
CA TYR A 222 14.89 -8.89 -1.34
C TYR A 222 16.22 -8.72 -2.05
N THR A 223 17.29 -8.39 -1.31
CA THR A 223 18.63 -8.20 -1.88
C THR A 223 19.18 -9.49 -2.50
N SER A 224 19.04 -10.63 -1.83
CA SER A 224 19.56 -11.90 -2.36
C SER A 224 18.79 -12.38 -3.60
N THR A 225 17.47 -12.18 -3.64
CA THR A 225 16.62 -12.73 -4.70
C THR A 225 16.36 -11.79 -5.87
N ARG A 226 16.35 -10.46 -5.65
CA ARG A 226 15.85 -9.47 -6.63
C ARG A 226 16.85 -8.38 -7.04
N ILE A 227 17.96 -8.20 -6.32
CA ILE A 227 18.96 -7.18 -6.64
C ILE A 227 20.25 -7.84 -7.14
N GLU A 228 20.70 -7.42 -8.32
CA GLU A 228 22.04 -7.73 -8.81
C GLU A 228 23.06 -6.79 -8.16
N LYS A 229 22.80 -5.49 -8.28
CA LYS A 229 23.72 -4.45 -7.84
C LYS A 229 22.97 -3.23 -7.32
N ILE A 230 23.42 -2.66 -6.22
CA ILE A 230 22.91 -1.36 -5.74
C ILE A 230 23.72 -0.25 -6.41
N LEU A 231 23.03 0.65 -7.11
CA LEU A 231 23.61 1.78 -7.84
C LEU A 231 23.73 3.01 -6.96
N SER A 232 22.71 3.30 -6.14
CA SER A 232 22.75 4.38 -5.17
C SER A 232 21.79 4.14 -3.99
N GLN A 233 22.09 4.78 -2.85
CA GLN A 233 21.23 4.77 -1.67
C GLN A 233 21.24 6.16 -1.04
N ASN A 234 20.08 6.79 -0.92
CA ASN A 234 19.96 8.14 -0.38
C ASN A 234 18.88 8.16 0.69
N VAL A 235 19.16 8.77 1.84
CA VAL A 235 18.13 9.00 2.87
C VAL A 235 17.06 9.91 2.28
N CYS A 236 15.79 9.51 2.39
CA CYS A 236 14.70 10.35 1.95
C CYS A 236 14.58 11.56 2.89
N PRO A 237 14.49 12.79 2.35
CA PRO A 237 14.29 13.96 3.19
C PRO A 237 12.93 13.86 3.89
N VAL A 238 12.89 14.30 5.15
CA VAL A 238 11.62 14.41 5.88
C VAL A 238 10.77 15.48 5.18
N PRO A 239 9.54 15.16 4.74
CA PRO A 239 8.65 16.13 4.13
C PRO A 239 8.37 17.29 5.08
N THR A 240 8.40 18.52 4.58
CA THR A 240 8.05 19.72 5.36
C THR A 240 6.56 19.77 5.68
N LYS A 241 5.71 19.29 4.76
CA LYS A 241 4.28 19.14 4.97
C LYS A 241 3.99 17.74 5.52
N LYS A 242 3.35 17.68 6.68
CA LYS A 242 2.75 16.44 7.18
C LYS A 242 1.54 16.09 6.30
N MET A 243 1.52 14.87 5.79
CA MET A 243 0.34 14.28 5.16
C MET A 243 -0.06 13.04 5.95
N PHE A 244 -1.33 12.65 5.82
CA PHE A 244 -1.96 11.54 6.51
C PHE A 244 -1.86 11.68 8.03
N ASP A 245 -2.44 12.76 8.57
CA ASP A 245 -2.59 12.88 10.01
C ASP A 245 -3.46 11.72 10.51
N LEU A 246 -2.84 10.82 11.26
CA LEU A 246 -3.48 9.59 11.69
C LEU A 246 -4.53 9.83 12.78
N ASN A 247 -4.54 11.01 13.41
CA ASN A 247 -5.31 11.27 14.62
C ASN A 247 -6.15 12.56 14.57
N ASP A 248 -5.77 13.56 13.75
CA ASP A 248 -6.60 14.76 13.55
C ASP A 248 -7.41 14.66 12.24
N TYR A 249 -8.69 14.30 12.38
CA TYR A 249 -9.67 14.23 11.30
C TYR A 249 -10.93 15.04 11.63
N SER A 250 -10.75 16.15 12.35
CA SER A 250 -11.84 17.07 12.67
C SER A 250 -12.39 17.73 11.40
N ALA A 251 -13.65 18.18 11.44
CA ALA A 251 -14.27 18.87 10.31
C ALA A 251 -13.51 20.16 9.95
N GLU A 252 -13.00 20.88 10.97
CA GLU A 252 -12.19 22.08 10.80
C GLU A 252 -10.85 21.78 10.12
N HIS A 253 -10.20 20.68 10.51
CA HIS A 253 -8.96 20.23 9.87
C HIS A 253 -9.19 19.88 8.39
N ILE A 254 -10.26 19.14 8.09
CA ILE A 254 -10.67 18.78 6.73
C ILE A 254 -10.93 20.04 5.89
N ALA A 255 -11.74 20.98 6.41
CA ALA A 255 -12.07 22.22 5.74
C ALA A 255 -10.81 23.05 5.43
N SER A 256 -9.89 23.18 6.39
CA SER A 256 -8.63 23.90 6.18
C SER A 256 -7.75 23.27 5.09
N GLN A 257 -7.65 21.93 5.04
CA GLN A 257 -6.91 21.25 3.97
C GLN A 257 -7.58 21.47 2.60
N MET A 258 -8.91 21.40 2.53
CA MET A 258 -9.67 21.67 1.31
C MET A 258 -9.46 23.11 0.80
N GLU A 259 -9.56 24.10 1.69
CA GLU A 259 -9.29 25.50 1.36
C GLU A 259 -7.86 25.69 0.83
N SER A 260 -6.87 25.06 1.48
CA SER A 260 -5.48 25.08 1.00
C SER A 260 -5.34 24.47 -0.39
N ILE A 261 -6.03 23.37 -0.70
CA ILE A 261 -5.99 22.73 -2.03
C ILE A 261 -6.64 23.65 -3.07
N ASN A 262 -7.81 24.20 -2.75
CA ASN A 262 -8.55 25.09 -3.65
C ASN A 262 -7.79 26.38 -3.94
N ALA A 263 -7.13 26.97 -2.94
CA ALA A 263 -6.30 28.15 -3.10
C ALA A 263 -5.07 27.88 -3.99
N LYS A 264 -4.42 26.71 -3.86
CA LYS A 264 -3.24 26.35 -4.64
C LYS A 264 -3.56 26.02 -6.10
N PHE A 265 -4.66 25.32 -6.36
CA PHE A 265 -4.97 24.76 -7.67
C PHE A 265 -6.17 25.45 -8.36
N GLY A 266 -6.39 26.73 -8.04
CA GLY A 266 -7.48 27.54 -8.59
C GLY A 266 -7.75 27.25 -10.07
N HIS A 267 -8.97 26.76 -10.32
CA HIS A 267 -9.55 26.16 -11.53
C HIS A 267 -9.40 24.64 -11.74
N PRO A 268 -10.53 23.88 -11.75
CA PRO A 268 -10.56 22.42 -11.95
C PRO A 268 -10.13 21.94 -13.35
N GLU A 269 -10.07 22.83 -14.34
CA GLU A 269 -9.79 22.44 -15.74
C GLU A 269 -8.30 22.41 -16.10
N ARG A 270 -7.42 22.93 -15.23
CA ARG A 270 -5.96 22.85 -15.46
C ARG A 270 -5.45 21.55 -14.86
N THR A 271 -5.01 20.65 -15.76
CA THR A 271 -4.26 19.40 -15.55
C THR A 271 -4.34 18.84 -14.13
N PHE A 272 -4.94 17.65 -13.97
CA PHE A 272 -4.83 16.88 -12.75
C PHE A 272 -3.35 16.60 -12.44
N GLN A 273 -2.72 17.50 -11.68
CA GLN A 273 -1.30 17.43 -11.34
C GLN A 273 -1.12 16.44 -10.19
N PHE A 274 0.00 15.72 -10.20
CA PHE A 274 0.30 14.68 -9.21
C PHE A 274 0.26 15.17 -7.75
N ALA A 275 0.71 16.41 -7.50
CA ALA A 275 0.61 17.04 -6.18
C ALA A 275 -0.85 17.15 -5.71
N ARG A 276 -1.78 17.43 -6.64
CA ARG A 276 -3.22 17.49 -6.36
C ARG A 276 -3.79 16.11 -6.05
N PHE A 277 -3.31 15.03 -6.69
CA PHE A 277 -3.80 13.67 -6.38
C PHE A 277 -3.59 13.33 -4.91
N PHE A 278 -2.36 13.41 -4.40
CA PHE A 278 -2.09 12.97 -3.03
C PHE A 278 -2.67 13.92 -1.99
N GLU A 279 -2.69 15.23 -2.24
CA GLU A 279 -3.38 16.17 -1.34
C GLU A 279 -4.90 15.88 -1.31
N THR A 280 -5.49 15.54 -2.46
CA THR A 280 -6.90 15.12 -2.54
C THR A 280 -7.11 13.81 -1.77
N VAL A 281 -6.31 12.77 -2.03
CA VAL A 281 -6.40 11.49 -1.32
C VAL A 281 -6.24 11.67 0.19
N ASN A 282 -5.35 12.54 0.63
CA ASN A 282 -5.22 12.87 2.04
C ASN A 282 -6.53 13.42 2.63
N VAL A 283 -7.19 14.36 1.95
CA VAL A 283 -8.50 14.87 2.38
C VAL A 283 -9.54 13.75 2.39
N LEU A 284 -9.55 12.86 1.38
CA LEU A 284 -10.50 11.74 1.33
C LEU A 284 -10.28 10.74 2.48
N PHE A 285 -9.03 10.52 2.90
CA PHE A 285 -8.74 9.72 4.07
C PHE A 285 -9.33 10.36 5.33
N LEU A 286 -9.18 11.67 5.49
CA LEU A 286 -9.72 12.40 6.64
C LEU A 286 -11.25 12.40 6.64
N GLU A 287 -11.90 12.63 5.48
CA GLU A 287 -13.36 12.50 5.33
C GLU A 287 -13.85 11.12 5.74
N TRP A 288 -13.18 10.06 5.27
CA TRP A 288 -13.55 8.69 5.61
C TRP A 288 -13.36 8.41 7.11
N GLN A 289 -12.24 8.84 7.70
CA GLN A 289 -11.99 8.68 9.14
C GLN A 289 -13.05 9.41 9.98
N ASN A 290 -13.48 10.60 9.55
CA ASN A 290 -14.54 11.38 10.19
C ASN A 290 -15.91 10.68 10.08
N GLY A 291 -16.26 10.22 8.88
CA GLY A 291 -17.54 9.54 8.65
C GLY A 291 -17.66 8.20 9.38
N GLU A 292 -16.55 7.47 9.54
CA GLU A 292 -16.50 6.18 10.22
C GLU A 292 -16.17 6.26 11.72
N ASP A 293 -15.90 7.47 12.23
CA ASP A 293 -15.33 7.74 13.56
C ASP A 293 -14.18 6.77 13.92
N CYS A 294 -13.26 6.60 12.96
CA CYS A 294 -12.23 5.58 13.04
C CYS A 294 -10.93 6.07 12.43
N SER A 295 -9.93 6.30 13.29
CA SER A 295 -8.61 6.71 12.86
C SER A 295 -7.86 5.56 12.16
N LEU A 296 -6.93 5.88 11.24
CA LEU A 296 -6.07 4.86 10.64
C LEU A 296 -5.27 4.08 11.70
N GLU A 297 -4.82 4.74 12.77
CA GLU A 297 -4.13 4.07 13.87
C GLU A 297 -5.03 3.06 14.59
N ALA A 298 -6.33 3.36 14.72
CA ALA A 298 -7.31 2.43 15.25
C ALA A 298 -7.48 1.20 14.33
N ILE A 299 -7.54 1.40 13.00
CA ILE A 299 -7.64 0.30 12.03
C ILE A 299 -6.47 -0.69 12.16
N TRP A 300 -5.25 -0.19 12.41
CA TRP A 300 -4.07 -1.05 12.60
C TRP A 300 -4.11 -1.90 13.88
N LYS A 301 -4.99 -1.58 14.83
CA LYS A 301 -5.17 -2.29 16.10
C LYS A 301 -6.33 -3.28 16.06
N LEU A 302 -7.15 -3.26 15.01
CA LEU A 302 -8.26 -4.19 14.83
C LEU A 302 -7.77 -5.63 14.58
N PRO A 303 -8.63 -6.65 14.79
CA PRO A 303 -8.40 -7.99 14.26
C PRO A 303 -8.07 -7.96 12.76
N GLU A 304 -7.29 -8.92 12.27
CA GLU A 304 -6.77 -8.92 10.89
C GLU A 304 -7.87 -8.83 9.84
N ASP A 305 -8.92 -9.65 9.97
CA ASP A 305 -10.08 -9.69 9.07
C ASP A 305 -10.82 -8.35 9.06
N GLU A 306 -11.05 -7.76 10.24
CA GLU A 306 -11.71 -6.46 10.36
C GLU A 306 -10.84 -5.31 9.83
N SER A 307 -9.54 -5.34 10.13
CA SER A 307 -8.57 -4.37 9.62
C SER A 307 -8.51 -4.40 8.09
N LEU A 308 -8.43 -5.60 7.50
CA LEU A 308 -8.43 -5.79 6.04
C LEU A 308 -9.74 -5.31 5.41
N ARG A 309 -10.89 -5.57 6.06
CA ARG A 309 -12.20 -5.08 5.62
C ARG A 309 -12.25 -3.55 5.64
N LYS A 310 -11.84 -2.89 6.73
CA LYS A 310 -11.83 -1.43 6.85
C LYS A 310 -10.86 -0.78 5.86
N GLN A 311 -9.66 -1.35 5.68
CA GLN A 311 -8.72 -0.90 4.63
C GLN A 311 -9.32 -1.01 3.24
N LYS A 312 -10.04 -2.10 2.94
CA LYS A 312 -10.73 -2.26 1.65
C LYS A 312 -11.81 -1.19 1.48
N LEU A 313 -12.63 -0.94 2.49
CA LEU A 313 -13.67 0.10 2.45
C LEU A 313 -13.09 1.49 2.23
N LEU A 314 -11.98 1.83 2.90
CA LEU A 314 -11.27 3.09 2.69
C LEU A 314 -10.78 3.21 1.23
N VAL A 315 -10.16 2.16 0.68
CA VAL A 315 -9.70 2.15 -0.71
C VAL A 315 -10.87 2.29 -1.68
N ASP A 316 -11.96 1.54 -1.48
CA ASP A 316 -13.16 1.63 -2.32
C ASP A 316 -13.78 3.04 -2.23
N PHE A 317 -13.83 3.64 -1.03
CA PHE A 317 -14.31 5.00 -0.83
C PHE A 317 -13.48 6.01 -1.61
N VAL A 318 -12.15 5.95 -1.49
CA VAL A 318 -11.23 6.85 -2.22
C VAL A 318 -11.42 6.71 -3.72
N ASP A 319 -11.49 5.48 -4.21
CA ASP A 319 -11.67 5.18 -5.63
C ASP A 319 -13.00 5.73 -6.17
N TRP A 320 -14.10 5.42 -5.47
CA TRP A 320 -15.42 5.95 -5.78
C TRP A 320 -15.44 7.49 -5.78
N ARG A 321 -14.89 8.12 -4.74
CA ARG A 321 -14.95 9.57 -4.55
C ARG A 321 -14.13 10.30 -5.61
N LEU A 322 -12.94 9.79 -5.95
CA LEU A 322 -12.15 10.31 -7.07
C LEU A 322 -12.92 10.23 -8.39
N ASN A 323 -13.62 9.12 -8.65
CA ASN A 323 -14.43 8.98 -9.87
C ASN A 323 -15.62 9.96 -9.91
N VAL A 324 -16.26 10.22 -8.77
CA VAL A 324 -17.33 11.22 -8.68
C VAL A 324 -16.81 12.65 -8.86
N MET A 325 -15.61 12.95 -8.33
CA MET A 325 -14.99 14.27 -8.40
C MET A 325 -14.40 14.59 -9.77
N LEU A 326 -13.71 13.63 -10.39
CA LEU A 326 -12.92 13.87 -11.59
C LEU A 326 -13.71 13.83 -12.90
N ARG A 327 -14.98 13.39 -12.87
CA ARG A 327 -15.99 13.36 -13.96
C ARG A 327 -15.43 13.39 -15.39
N GLY A 328 -15.70 12.33 -16.18
CA GLY A 328 -15.37 12.32 -17.61
C GLY A 328 -14.17 11.45 -17.92
N LYS A 329 -13.05 12.03 -18.37
CA LYS A 329 -11.90 11.26 -18.90
C LYS A 329 -11.07 10.52 -17.84
N PHE A 330 -11.12 10.94 -16.58
CA PHE A 330 -10.31 10.38 -15.50
C PHE A 330 -11.18 9.50 -14.61
N PHE A 331 -11.03 8.20 -14.76
CA PHE A 331 -11.79 7.21 -14.00
C PHE A 331 -10.97 5.93 -13.82
N THR A 332 -11.38 5.13 -12.85
CA THR A 332 -10.93 3.76 -12.70
C THR A 332 -12.07 2.81 -13.04
N VAL A 333 -11.74 1.62 -13.52
CA VAL A 333 -12.72 0.57 -13.81
C VAL A 333 -13.50 0.22 -12.54
N ASN A 334 -12.81 0.10 -11.40
CA ASN A 334 -13.46 -0.19 -10.13
C ASN A 334 -14.29 0.98 -9.60
N GLY A 335 -13.83 2.22 -9.73
CA GLY A 335 -14.60 3.38 -9.30
C GLY A 335 -15.86 3.61 -10.14
N GLN A 336 -15.83 3.37 -11.46
CA GLN A 336 -17.05 3.36 -12.29
C GLN A 336 -18.05 2.31 -11.82
N ARG A 337 -17.56 1.10 -11.55
CA ARG A 337 -18.38 0.02 -10.99
C ARG A 337 -19.00 0.42 -9.65
N LEU A 338 -18.22 1.00 -8.74
CA LEU A 338 -18.69 1.48 -7.44
C LEU A 338 -19.73 2.60 -7.59
N VAL A 339 -19.56 3.53 -8.53
CA VAL A 339 -20.57 4.58 -8.79
C VAL A 339 -21.91 3.96 -9.26
N ALA A 340 -21.87 2.87 -10.01
CA ALA A 340 -23.07 2.16 -10.47
C ALA A 340 -23.73 1.33 -9.35
N GLU A 341 -22.93 0.62 -8.55
CA GLU A 341 -23.39 -0.32 -7.51
C GLU A 341 -23.81 0.37 -6.21
N VAL A 342 -23.10 1.42 -5.79
CA VAL A 342 -23.18 1.98 -4.43
C VAL A 342 -24.22 3.12 -4.32
N LYS A 343 -25.27 3.11 -5.16
CA LYS A 343 -26.38 4.08 -5.07
C LYS A 343 -27.02 3.99 -3.66
N GLY A 344 -26.73 4.96 -2.80
CA GLY A 344 -27.29 5.07 -1.44
C GLY A 344 -26.29 4.97 -0.28
N ILE A 345 -25.28 4.08 -0.32
CA ILE A 345 -24.44 3.80 0.87
C ILE A 345 -23.61 5.02 1.27
N TRP A 346 -23.03 5.73 0.29
CA TRP A 346 -22.25 6.96 0.53
C TRP A 346 -22.97 8.22 0.04
N GLU A 347 -24.27 8.15 -0.28
CA GLU A 347 -25.05 9.32 -0.70
C GLU A 347 -25.21 10.35 0.42
N HIS A 348 -25.21 9.91 1.68
CA HIS A 348 -25.23 10.82 2.83
C HIS A 348 -23.96 11.70 2.90
N GLU A 349 -22.80 11.14 2.56
CA GLU A 349 -21.53 11.89 2.45
C GLU A 349 -21.53 12.83 1.23
N ARG A 350 -22.24 12.48 0.16
CA ARG A 350 -22.43 13.39 -0.99
C ARG A 350 -23.16 14.67 -0.60
N ASN A 351 -24.13 14.59 0.31
CA ASN A 351 -24.98 15.72 0.70
C ASN A 351 -24.39 16.60 1.81
N LYS A 352 -23.41 16.14 2.59
CA LYS A 352 -22.78 16.91 3.69
C LYS A 352 -21.91 18.08 3.21
N TYR A 353 -21.27 17.96 2.04
CA TYR A 353 -20.25 18.91 1.56
C TYR A 353 -20.66 19.67 0.28
N HIS A 354 -21.91 19.52 -0.17
CA HIS A 354 -22.47 20.25 -1.32
C HIS A 354 -23.53 21.30 -0.91
N LYS A 355 -23.65 21.59 0.38
CA LYS A 355 -24.29 22.81 0.90
C LYS A 355 -23.21 23.82 1.21
#